data_AF-A0AAW0MP27-F1
#
_entry.id   AF-A0AAW0MP27-F1
#
_cell.length_a   1.000
_cell.length_b   1.000
_cell.length_c   1.000
_cell.angle_alpha   90.00
_cell.angle_beta   90.00
_cell.angle_gamma   90.00
#
_symmetry.space_group_name_H-M   'P 1'
#
loop_
_entity.id
_entity.type
_entity.pdbx_description
1 polymer ?
#
loop_
_entity_poly.entity_id
_entity_poly.type
_entity_poly.pdbx_seq_one_letter_code
_entity_poly.pdbx_strand_id
1 'polypeptide(L)'
;MAAEVHAELRLRDGQKRSVRVQTGTGTVALGSLISAVRELSHSVTCLLTELVQQEQSACAAGEELSEDEDDDEDASDSEPQSKQTKP
;
A
#
# COMPACT_ATOMS: atom_id res chain seq x y z
N MET A 1 3.07 -34.50 13.35
CA MET A 1 2.78 -33.83 12.07
C MET A 1 3.12 -32.36 12.24
N ALA A 2 3.89 -31.78 11.32
CA ALA A 2 4.06 -30.33 11.23
C ALA A 2 2.86 -29.77 10.46
N ALA A 3 2.23 -28.70 10.95
CA ALA A 3 1.20 -27.98 10.22
C ALA A 3 1.81 -26.74 9.53
N GLU A 4 1.11 -26.15 8.57
CA GLU A 4 1.51 -24.88 7.98
C GLU A 4 0.31 -23.94 7.88
N VAL A 5 0.58 -22.64 7.88
CA VAL A 5 -0.39 -21.62 7.50
C VAL A 5 -0.04 -21.09 6.11
N HIS A 6 -1.05 -20.94 5.26
CA HIS A 6 -0.89 -20.62 3.85
C HIS A 6 -1.79 -19.45 3.46
N ALA A 7 -1.24 -18.50 2.71
CA ALA A 7 -1.97 -17.47 2.01
C ALA A 7 -1.69 -17.57 0.51
N GLU A 8 -2.72 -17.36 -0.31
CA GLU A 8 -2.62 -17.24 -1.77
C GLU A 8 -3.21 -15.90 -2.19
N LEU A 9 -2.42 -15.13 -2.93
CA LEU A 9 -2.85 -13.92 -3.62
C LEU A 9 -3.04 -14.25 -5.10
N ARG A 10 -4.20 -13.86 -5.64
CA ARG A 10 -4.50 -13.97 -7.07
C ARG A 10 -4.55 -12.59 -7.68
N LEU A 11 -3.68 -12.35 -8.66
CA LEU A 11 -3.58 -11.10 -9.39
C LEU A 11 -4.62 -11.05 -10.53
N ARG A 12 -4.87 -9.85 -11.05
CA ARG A 12 -5.87 -9.60 -12.11
C ARG A 12 -5.54 -10.30 -13.43
N ASP A 13 -4.26 -10.48 -13.71
CA ASP A 13 -3.74 -11.21 -14.86
C ASP A 13 -3.81 -12.75 -14.70
N GLY A 14 -4.35 -13.23 -13.58
CA GLY A 14 -4.47 -14.65 -13.27
C GLY A 14 -3.22 -15.26 -12.62
N GLN A 15 -2.13 -14.51 -12.46
CA GLN A 15 -0.96 -14.97 -11.73
C GLN A 15 -1.30 -15.20 -10.25
N LYS A 16 -0.62 -16.18 -9.65
CA LYS A 16 -0.79 -16.53 -8.23
C LYS A 16 0.54 -16.37 -7.50
N ARG A 17 0.47 -15.82 -6.29
CA ARG A 17 1.60 -15.76 -5.36
C ARG A 17 1.19 -16.41 -4.05
N SER A 18 2.01 -17.31 -3.54
CA SER A 18 1.74 -18.05 -2.31
C SER A 18 2.77 -17.71 -1.24
N VAL A 19 2.31 -17.56 0.00
CA VAL A 19 3.16 -17.45 1.18
C VAL A 19 2.81 -18.61 2.11
N ARG A 20 3.83 -19.36 2.54
CA ARG A 20 3.68 -20.50 3.44
C ARG A 20 4.60 -20.32 4.64
N VAL A 21 4.05 -20.48 5.84
CA VAL A 21 4.80 -20.45 7.09
C VAL A 21 4.58 -21.75 7.82
N GLN A 22 5.67 -22.45 8.12
CA GLN A 22 5.60 -23.70 8.88
C GLN A 22 5.30 -23.41 10.35
N THR A 23 4.41 -24.19 10.93
CA THR A 23 4.26 -24.25 12.39
C THR A 23 5.33 -25.19 12.96
N GLY A 24 5.93 -24.78 14.07
CA GLY A 24 6.89 -25.57 14.81
C GLY A 24 6.27 -26.88 15.32
N THR A 25 7.11 -27.89 15.48
CA THR A 25 6.69 -29.21 15.98
C THR A 25 6.81 -29.25 17.51
N GLY A 26 5.74 -29.63 18.21
CA GLY A 26 5.79 -29.84 19.67
C GLY A 26 4.51 -29.50 20.44
N THR A 27 4.56 -29.67 21.76
CA THR A 27 3.45 -29.51 22.71
C THR A 27 3.00 -28.06 22.95
N VAL A 28 3.73 -27.07 22.42
CA VAL A 28 3.37 -25.63 22.44
C VAL A 28 2.75 -25.21 21.10
N ALA A 29 1.83 -26.04 20.59
CA ALA A 29 1.26 -25.89 19.25
C ALA A 29 0.55 -24.53 19.04
N LEU A 30 -0.12 -24.00 20.06
CA LEU A 30 -0.85 -22.74 19.95
C LEU A 30 0.09 -21.52 19.85
N GLY A 31 1.14 -21.47 20.67
CA GLY A 31 2.12 -20.38 20.63
C GLY A 31 2.83 -20.34 19.27
N SER A 32 3.20 -21.50 18.74
CA SER A 32 3.80 -21.58 17.41
C SER A 32 2.84 -21.18 16.30
N LEU A 33 1.55 -21.56 16.40
CA LEU A 33 0.54 -21.13 15.44
C LEU A 33 0.33 -19.61 15.46
N ILE A 34 0.28 -19.00 16.65
CA ILE A 34 0.16 -17.54 16.79
C ILE A 34 1.35 -16.84 16.13
N SER A 35 2.58 -17.32 16.36
CA SER A 35 3.77 -16.78 15.70
C SER A 35 3.71 -16.94 14.19
N ALA A 36 3.31 -18.12 13.70
CA ALA A 36 3.20 -18.39 12.27
C ALA A 36 2.15 -17.49 11.58
N VAL A 37 1.01 -17.22 12.25
CA VAL A 37 -0.02 -16.29 11.75
C VAL A 37 0.50 -14.85 11.71
N ARG A 38 1.26 -14.41 12.72
CA ARG A 38 1.88 -13.07 12.74
C ARG A 38 2.92 -12.92 11.62
N GLU A 39 3.75 -13.92 11.42
CA GLU A 39 4.72 -13.96 10.33
C GLU A 39 4.03 -13.91 8.97
N LEU A 40 3.01 -14.75 8.76
CA LEU A 40 2.22 -14.75 7.52
C LEU A 40 1.58 -13.38 7.26
N SER A 41 1.00 -12.75 8.29
CA SER A 41 0.42 -11.40 8.19
C SER A 41 1.46 -10.35 7.77
N HIS A 42 2.65 -10.40 8.36
CA HIS A 42 3.75 -9.51 8.00
C HIS A 42 4.19 -9.72 6.56
N SER A 43 4.43 -10.96 6.14
CA SER A 43 4.82 -11.29 4.76
C SER A 43 3.77 -10.88 3.73
N VAL A 44 2.48 -11.07 4.03
CA VAL A 44 1.39 -10.61 3.16
C VAL A 44 1.35 -9.08 3.08
N THR A 45 1.55 -8.39 4.21
CA THR A 45 1.61 -6.93 4.24
C THR A 45 2.74 -6.41 3.35
N CYS A 46 3.96 -6.93 3.50
CA CYS A 46 5.10 -6.58 2.66
C CYS A 46 4.80 -6.81 1.17
N LEU A 47 4.26 -7.99 0.82
CA LEU A 47 3.90 -8.32 -0.55
C LEU A 47 2.89 -7.33 -1.15
N LEU A 48 1.86 -6.94 -0.39
CA LEU A 48 0.87 -5.98 -0.85
C LEU A 48 1.46 -4.57 -0.98
N THR A 49 2.32 -4.16 -0.04
CA THR A 49 3.02 -2.87 -0.12
C THR A 49 3.90 -2.79 -1.36
N GLU A 50 4.66 -3.84 -1.67
CA GLU A 50 5.48 -3.91 -2.89
C GLU A 50 4.61 -3.78 -4.16
N LEU A 51 3.47 -4.47 -4.21
CA LEU A 51 2.57 -4.40 -5.36
C LEU A 51 1.96 -3.00 -5.54
N VAL A 52 1.60 -2.34 -4.45
CA VAL A 52 1.09 -0.97 -4.49
C VAL A 52 2.18 0.00 -4.97
N GLN A 53 3.43 -0.15 -4.50
CA GLN A 53 4.55 0.65 -4.97
C GLN A 53 4.85 0.41 -6.45
N GLN A 54 4.76 -0.83 -6.92
CA GLN A 54 4.92 -1.19 -8.33
C GLN A 54 3.83 -0.53 -9.20
N GLU A 55 2.58 -0.48 -8.72
CA GLU A 55 1.49 0.17 -9.42
C GLU A 55 1.67 1.69 -9.49
N GLN A 56 2.08 2.33 -8.39
CA GLN A 56 2.34 3.77 -8.35
C GLN A 56 3.49 4.19 -9.28
N SER A 57 4.58 3.43 -9.29
CA SER A 57 5.72 3.72 -10.17
C SER A 57 5.40 3.51 -11.66
N ALA A 58 4.54 2.55 -11.99
CA ALA A 58 4.05 2.37 -13.36
C ALA A 58 3.17 3.54 -13.82
N CYS A 59 2.36 4.13 -12.93
CA CYS A 59 1.56 5.31 -13.25
C CYS A 59 2.41 6.59 -13.39
N ALA A 60 3.39 6.79 -12.50
CA ALA A 60 4.27 7.98 -12.53
C ALA A 60 5.17 8.04 -13.78
N ALA A 61 5.49 6.89 -14.39
CA ALA A 61 6.27 6.85 -15.63
C ALA A 61 5.47 7.26 -16.89
N GLY A 62 4.16 7.54 -16.76
CA GLY A 62 3.27 7.92 -17.86
C GLY A 62 2.99 9.42 -17.98
N GLU A 63 3.45 10.25 -17.04
CA GLU A 63 3.24 11.71 -17.02
C GLU A 63 4.55 12.47 -17.29
N GLU A 64 5.17 12.22 -18.44
CA GLU A 64 6.18 13.11 -19.03
C GLU A 64 5.58 13.76 -20.28
N LEU A 65 4.46 14.46 -20.12
CA LEU A 65 3.88 15.28 -21.19
C LEU A 65 3.78 16.74 -20.73
N SER A 66 4.76 17.50 -21.23
CA SER A 66 4.78 18.95 -21.48
C SER A 66 4.57 19.87 -20.27
N GLU A 67 5.66 20.18 -19.58
CA GLU A 67 5.85 21.51 -18.99
C GLU A 67 6.10 22.52 -20.13
N ASP A 68 5.01 22.95 -20.77
CA ASP A 68 4.97 24.15 -21.61
C ASP A 68 3.84 25.01 -21.05
N GLU A 69 4.05 25.53 -19.83
CA GLU A 69 3.23 26.62 -19.29
C GLU A 69 4.03 27.91 -19.44
N ASP A 70 3.74 28.57 -20.56
CA ASP A 70 4.04 29.95 -20.85
C ASP A 70 3.74 30.87 -19.65
N ASP A 71 4.75 31.68 -19.39
CA ASP A 71 4.73 33.05 -18.86
C ASP A 71 3.36 33.75 -18.89
N ASP A 72 2.83 34.10 -17.72
CA ASP A 72 2.14 35.38 -17.55
C ASP A 72 2.22 35.81 -16.07
N GLU A 73 3.21 36.67 -15.80
CA GLU A 73 3.24 37.52 -14.62
C GLU A 73 2.04 38.49 -14.65
N ASP A 74 1.10 38.42 -13.68
CA ASP A 74 0.41 39.66 -13.29
C ASP A 74 -0.05 39.73 -11.82
N ALA A 75 0.51 40.74 -11.18
CA ALA A 75 0.14 41.49 -10.00
C ALA A 75 -0.81 40.90 -8.93
N SER A 76 -0.18 40.64 -7.78
CA SER A 76 -0.65 40.96 -6.42
C SER A 76 -1.69 42.09 -6.34
N ASP A 77 -2.88 41.80 -5.81
CA ASP A 77 -3.67 42.81 -5.09
C ASP A 77 -4.29 42.22 -3.81
N SER A 78 -4.14 42.98 -2.73
CA SER A 78 -4.37 42.57 -1.35
C SER A 78 -5.86 42.61 -0.98
N GLU A 79 -6.29 41.73 -0.06
CA GLU A 79 -7.63 41.76 0.55
C GLU A 79 -7.97 43.12 1.19
N PRO A 80 -9.27 43.40 1.44
CA PRO A 80 -9.64 43.36 2.86
C PRO A 80 -11.03 42.77 3.18
N GLN A 81 -11.04 42.13 4.34
CA GLN A 81 -12.16 41.62 5.14
C GLN A 81 -13.36 42.58 5.22
N SER A 82 -14.56 42.08 4.88
CA SER A 82 -15.82 42.70 5.27
C SER A 82 -16.55 41.83 6.28
N LYS A 83 -16.51 42.29 7.54
CA LYS A 83 -17.31 41.78 8.67
C LYS A 83 -18.79 41.94 8.33
N GLN A 84 -19.59 40.87 8.37
CA GLN A 84 -21.04 41.00 8.32
C GLN A 84 -21.70 40.52 9.61
N THR A 85 -22.44 41.47 10.17
CA THR A 85 -23.19 41.55 11.41
C THR A 85 -24.35 40.55 11.53
N LYS A 86 -24.39 39.92 12.71
CA LYS A 86 -25.52 39.50 13.55
C LYS A 86 -26.97 39.87 13.14
N PRO A 87 -27.93 39.06 13.61
CA PRO A 87 -29.01 39.53 14.47
C PRO A 87 -28.78 39.21 15.96
#